data_AF-A0A5C5S558-F1
#
_entry.id   AF-A0A5C5S558-F1
#
_cell.length_a   1.000
_cell.length_b   1.000
_cell.length_c   1.000
_cell.angle_alpha   90.00
_cell.angle_beta   90.00
_cell.angle_gamma   90.00
#
_symmetry.space_group_name_H-M   'P 1'
#
loop_
_entity.id
_entity.type
_entity.pdbx_description
1 polymer ?
#
loop_
_entity_poly.entity_id
_entity_poly.type
_entity_poly.pdbx_seq_one_letter_code
_entity_poly.pdbx_strand_id
1 'polypeptide(L)'
;MTKRQFLAPIAILPVVALALSGCAADEKPSDAPGTTPPVVTGATVPGQGPVRSLDPAAHGEEKPGESTPSAGTAEASLVKPDGSSAGKASFSEKDGVVVIDVRVTGLPAGFHGMHIHEVGKCEPNSVAKNGAPGSATNFGSAGGHWQKAGASGHPMTGDLVSIYVNANGTGQTVTSTGAFTLADIKKNADGNALMIHAGPDNFGNIPSARYTNVVPGQPVPDETTLSTGDAGGRIACGVIKVG
;
A
#
# COMPACT_ATOMS: atom_id res chain seq x y z
N MET A 1 53.01 -10.50 61.74
CA MET A 1 53.07 -9.14 61.19
C MET A 1 51.76 -8.43 61.50
N THR A 2 51.87 -7.35 62.27
CA THR A 2 51.04 -6.12 62.27
C THR A 2 49.53 -6.17 62.54
N LYS A 3 49.18 -5.82 63.79
CA LYS A 3 48.07 -4.97 64.28
C LYS A 3 47.09 -4.39 63.24
N ARG A 4 45.79 -4.36 63.60
CA ARG A 4 45.09 -3.13 64.03
C ARG A 4 43.70 -3.43 64.62
N GLN A 5 43.47 -2.87 65.81
CA GLN A 5 42.18 -2.78 66.48
C GLN A 5 41.37 -1.61 65.91
N PHE A 6 40.05 -1.75 65.80
CA PHE A 6 39.12 -0.63 65.76
C PHE A 6 37.86 -0.97 66.57
N LEU A 7 37.57 -0.10 67.54
CA LEU A 7 36.32 0.00 68.30
C LEU A 7 35.28 0.75 67.47
N ALA A 8 34.00 0.37 67.54
CA ALA A 8 32.87 1.25 67.21
C ALA A 8 31.57 0.76 67.91
N PRO A 9 30.61 1.66 68.19
CA PRO A 9 29.80 1.62 69.41
C PRO A 9 28.38 1.06 69.25
N ILE A 10 27.82 0.69 70.40
CA ILE A 10 26.43 0.27 70.64
C ILE A 10 25.48 1.44 70.36
N ALA A 11 24.52 1.24 69.45
CA ALA A 11 23.40 2.14 69.22
C ALA A 11 22.09 1.48 69.70
N ILE A 12 21.43 2.12 70.66
CA ILE A 12 20.13 1.74 71.22
C ILE A 12 19.04 2.32 70.30
N LEU A 13 18.17 1.46 69.78
CA LEU A 13 16.96 1.86 69.03
C LEU A 13 15.73 1.75 69.94
N PRO A 14 14.90 2.81 70.08
CA PRO A 14 13.60 2.70 70.74
C PRO A 14 12.56 2.13 69.76
N VAL A 15 11.87 1.05 70.16
CA VAL A 15 10.72 0.51 69.44
C VAL A 15 9.51 1.38 69.75
N VAL A 16 9.13 2.24 68.80
CA VAL A 16 7.87 2.98 68.83
C VAL A 16 6.81 2.09 68.19
N ALA A 17 5.87 1.57 68.98
CA ALA A 17 4.71 0.84 68.49
C ALA A 17 3.64 1.85 68.03
N LEU A 18 3.53 2.08 66.72
CA LEU A 18 2.41 2.79 66.10
C LEU A 18 1.24 1.81 65.91
N ALA A 19 0.14 2.03 66.63
CA ALA A 19 -1.14 1.40 66.35
C ALA A 19 -1.74 2.02 65.08
N LEU A 20 -1.72 1.28 63.97
CA LEU A 20 -2.41 1.67 62.73
C LEU A 20 -3.88 1.25 62.82
N SER A 21 -4.76 2.19 63.17
CA SER A 21 -6.19 2.08 62.88
C SER A 21 -6.40 2.34 61.38
N GLY A 22 -6.38 1.28 60.57
CA GLY A 22 -6.69 1.37 59.14
C GLY A 22 -8.20 1.47 58.92
N CYS A 23 -8.64 2.49 58.18
CA CYS A 23 -9.99 2.52 57.61
C CYS A 23 -10.04 1.47 56.48
N ALA A 24 -10.89 0.46 56.60
CA ALA A 24 -11.21 -0.41 55.47
C ALA A 24 -12.17 0.33 54.53
N ALA A 25 -11.99 0.20 53.22
CA ALA A 25 -12.97 0.70 52.25
C ALA A 25 -14.28 -0.10 52.38
N ASP A 26 -15.41 0.60 52.56
CA ASP A 26 -16.76 0.04 52.69
C ASP A 26 -17.34 -0.48 51.35
N GLU A 27 -16.55 -1.21 50.56
CA GLU A 27 -17.08 -1.90 49.38
C GLU A 27 -17.07 -3.41 49.59
N LYS A 28 -18.27 -3.98 49.72
CA LYS A 28 -18.47 -5.42 49.76
C LYS A 28 -18.53 -5.95 48.32
N PRO A 29 -17.65 -6.88 47.90
CA PRO A 29 -17.72 -7.48 46.58
C PRO A 29 -19.08 -8.16 46.37
N SER A 30 -19.63 -8.03 45.16
CA SER A 30 -20.84 -8.74 44.77
C SER A 30 -20.49 -10.12 44.23
N ASP A 31 -21.23 -11.15 44.67
CA ASP A 31 -21.13 -12.52 44.13
C ASP A 31 -21.99 -12.72 42.87
N ALA A 32 -22.71 -11.69 42.43
CA ALA A 32 -23.52 -11.76 41.20
C ALA A 32 -22.60 -11.68 39.96
N PRO A 33 -22.67 -12.66 39.03
CA PRO A 33 -21.93 -12.59 37.77
C PRO A 33 -22.37 -11.36 36.95
N GLY A 34 -21.40 -10.54 36.53
CA GLY A 34 -21.67 -9.42 35.64
C GLY A 34 -22.21 -9.88 34.28
N THR A 35 -23.01 -9.06 33.62
CA THR A 35 -23.44 -9.31 32.25
C THR A 35 -22.31 -9.04 31.26
N THR A 36 -22.32 -9.70 30.12
CA THR A 36 -21.38 -9.39 29.02
C THR A 36 -21.54 -7.92 28.61
N PRO A 37 -20.46 -7.11 28.61
CA PRO A 37 -20.54 -5.73 28.16
C PRO A 37 -21.03 -5.68 26.70
N PRO A 38 -21.90 -4.72 26.34
CA PRO A 38 -22.25 -4.53 24.94
C PRO A 38 -21.02 -4.12 24.13
N VAL A 39 -21.03 -4.46 22.84
CA VAL A 39 -20.00 -3.99 21.90
C VAL A 39 -20.03 -2.47 21.86
N VAL A 40 -18.93 -1.82 22.24
CA VAL A 40 -18.78 -0.37 22.14
C VAL A 40 -18.49 -0.01 20.68
N THR A 41 -19.53 0.28 19.91
CA THR A 41 -19.39 1.01 18.64
C THR A 41 -19.14 2.48 18.99
N GLY A 42 -17.87 2.90 18.92
CA GLY A 42 -17.42 4.22 19.36
C GLY A 42 -18.29 5.36 18.83
N ALA A 43 -18.71 6.26 19.72
CA ALA A 43 -19.30 7.53 19.33
C ALA A 43 -18.25 8.35 18.56
N THR A 44 -18.67 8.99 17.47
CA THR A 44 -17.84 9.95 16.74
C THR A 44 -17.35 11.02 17.70
N VAL A 45 -16.02 11.17 17.78
CA VAL A 45 -15.41 12.29 18.52
C VAL A 45 -15.98 13.59 17.93
N PRO A 46 -16.59 14.48 18.74
CA PRO A 46 -17.04 15.78 18.26
C PRO A 46 -15.84 16.50 17.65
N GLY A 47 -15.99 16.94 16.40
CA GLY A 47 -14.91 17.58 15.64
C GLY A 47 -14.22 18.66 16.47
N GLN A 48 -12.89 18.56 16.57
CA GLN A 48 -12.09 19.69 17.01
C GLN A 48 -12.46 20.88 16.12
N GLY A 49 -12.86 21.98 16.76
CA GLY A 49 -13.18 23.24 16.09
C GLY A 49 -12.01 23.74 15.23
N PRO A 50 -12.22 24.81 14.45
CA PRO A 50 -11.27 25.24 13.42
C PRO A 50 -9.90 25.54 14.04
N VAL A 51 -8.92 24.69 13.75
CA VAL A 51 -7.52 25.01 13.97
C VAL A 51 -7.16 26.14 13.00
N ARG A 52 -6.92 27.34 13.55
CA ARG A 52 -6.36 28.46 12.79
C ARG A 52 -4.95 28.08 12.35
N SER A 53 -4.80 27.66 11.09
CA SER A 53 -3.50 27.59 10.45
C SER A 53 -2.96 29.02 10.35
N LEU A 54 -1.83 29.27 10.99
CA LEU A 54 -1.07 30.51 10.79
C LEU A 54 -0.51 30.47 9.36
N ASP A 55 -0.78 31.52 8.60
CA ASP A 55 -0.30 31.70 7.23
C ASP A 55 1.24 31.68 7.18
N PRO A 56 1.86 30.91 6.27
CA PRO A 56 3.27 31.11 5.96
C PRO A 56 3.42 32.42 5.16
N ALA A 57 4.26 33.31 5.67
CA ALA A 57 4.65 34.53 5.01
C ALA A 57 5.21 34.26 3.60
N ALA A 58 4.80 35.11 2.67
CA ALA A 58 5.18 35.11 1.27
C ALA A 58 6.71 35.24 1.08
N HIS A 59 7.29 34.33 0.31
CA HIS A 59 8.54 34.53 -0.40
C HIS A 59 8.40 34.02 -1.83
N GLY A 60 8.64 34.91 -2.79
CA GLY A 60 8.99 34.59 -4.19
C GLY A 60 7.82 34.55 -5.16
N GLU A 61 7.62 35.65 -5.89
CA GLU A 61 6.94 35.62 -7.19
C GLU A 61 7.83 34.89 -8.20
N GLU A 62 7.48 33.63 -8.51
CA GLU A 62 7.77 33.04 -9.82
C GLU A 62 6.43 32.69 -10.47
N LYS A 63 6.25 33.20 -11.69
CA LYS A 63 5.06 33.05 -12.54
C LYS A 63 4.84 31.56 -12.90
N PRO A 64 3.74 30.91 -12.49
CA PRO A 64 3.41 29.58 -12.99
C PRO A 64 2.59 29.71 -14.28
N GLY A 65 3.04 29.00 -15.32
CA GLY A 65 2.19 28.62 -16.43
C GLY A 65 0.98 27.83 -15.90
N GLU A 66 -0.16 28.12 -16.48
CA GLU A 66 -1.48 27.71 -16.03
C GLU A 66 -1.68 26.20 -16.15
N SER A 67 -1.54 25.50 -15.03
CA SER A 67 -2.25 24.24 -14.77
C SER A 67 -2.51 24.17 -13.27
N THR A 68 -3.73 24.48 -12.86
CA THR A 68 -4.16 24.34 -11.47
C THR A 68 -4.06 22.85 -11.10
N PRO A 69 -3.28 22.43 -10.09
CA PRO A 69 -3.27 21.04 -9.65
C PRO A 69 -4.67 20.73 -9.12
N SER A 70 -5.41 19.88 -9.82
CA SER A 70 -6.68 19.37 -9.34
C SER A 70 -6.38 18.37 -8.24
N ALA A 71 -6.77 18.67 -7.00
CA ALA A 71 -6.84 17.66 -5.95
C ALA A 71 -7.93 16.65 -6.34
N GLY A 72 -7.50 15.54 -6.94
CA GLY A 72 -8.38 14.46 -7.38
C GLY A 72 -8.22 13.21 -6.53
N THR A 73 -9.29 12.42 -6.45
CA THR A 73 -9.26 11.07 -5.85
C THR A 73 -9.75 10.03 -6.84
N ALA A 74 -9.21 8.82 -6.76
CA ALA A 74 -9.74 7.66 -7.47
C ALA A 74 -9.69 6.41 -6.59
N GLU A 75 -10.45 5.39 -6.94
CA GLU A 75 -10.47 4.12 -6.22
C GLU A 75 -10.56 2.92 -7.16
N ALA A 76 -10.04 1.77 -6.72
CA ALA A 76 -10.23 0.48 -7.38
C ALA A 76 -10.55 -0.59 -6.34
N SER A 77 -11.68 -1.28 -6.50
CA SER A 77 -11.98 -2.49 -5.73
C SER A 77 -11.34 -3.68 -6.46
N LEU A 78 -10.48 -4.42 -5.77
CA LEU A 78 -9.72 -5.52 -6.36
C LEU A 78 -10.51 -6.83 -6.23
N VAL A 79 -10.51 -7.61 -7.30
CA VAL A 79 -11.12 -8.96 -7.36
C VAL A 79 -10.12 -10.00 -7.82
N LYS A 80 -10.25 -11.22 -7.30
CA LYS A 80 -9.56 -12.42 -7.76
C LYS A 80 -10.27 -13.01 -9.01
N PRO A 81 -9.65 -13.95 -9.74
CA PRO A 81 -10.27 -14.58 -10.90
C PRO A 81 -11.60 -15.29 -10.61
N ASP A 82 -11.79 -15.75 -9.37
CA ASP A 82 -13.04 -16.37 -8.89
C ASP A 82 -14.14 -15.33 -8.56
N GLY A 83 -13.86 -14.03 -8.73
CA GLY A 83 -14.77 -12.92 -8.44
C GLY A 83 -14.81 -12.47 -6.98
N SER A 84 -14.15 -13.19 -6.06
CA SER A 84 -14.08 -12.79 -4.65
C SER A 84 -13.12 -11.61 -4.45
N SER A 85 -13.31 -10.86 -3.35
CA SER A 85 -12.52 -9.67 -3.07
C SER A 85 -11.04 -10.00 -2.84
N ALA A 86 -10.17 -9.17 -3.42
CA ALA A 86 -8.73 -9.18 -3.20
C ALA A 86 -8.24 -7.94 -2.43
N GLY A 87 -9.14 -7.04 -2.01
CA GLY A 87 -8.81 -5.78 -1.33
C GLY A 87 -9.23 -4.52 -2.11
N LYS A 88 -8.51 -3.41 -1.89
CA LYS A 88 -8.83 -2.09 -2.46
C LYS A 88 -7.56 -1.26 -2.65
N ALA A 89 -7.58 -0.40 -3.67
CA ALA A 89 -6.63 0.68 -3.84
C ALA A 89 -7.33 2.04 -3.81
N SER A 90 -6.65 3.04 -3.25
CA SER A 90 -7.03 4.45 -3.29
C SER A 90 -5.91 5.28 -3.90
N PHE A 91 -6.30 6.28 -4.68
CA PHE A 91 -5.42 7.19 -5.37
C PHE A 91 -5.76 8.61 -4.92
N SER A 92 -4.75 9.41 -4.61
CA SER A 92 -4.90 10.83 -4.32
C SER A 92 -3.84 11.62 -5.07
N GLU A 93 -4.25 12.64 -5.81
CA GLU A 93 -3.32 13.50 -6.55
C GLU A 93 -3.12 14.83 -5.82
N LYS A 94 -1.86 15.24 -5.72
CA LYS A 94 -1.47 16.57 -5.28
C LYS A 94 -0.22 17.00 -6.04
N ASP A 95 -0.23 18.22 -6.58
CA ASP A 95 0.92 18.84 -7.26
C ASP A 95 1.52 17.95 -8.38
N GLY A 96 0.66 17.25 -9.13
CA GLY A 96 1.06 16.36 -10.23
C GLY A 96 1.64 15.02 -9.80
N VAL A 97 1.63 14.70 -8.50
CA VAL A 97 2.06 13.41 -7.95
C VAL A 97 0.83 12.64 -7.49
N VAL A 98 0.68 11.42 -7.97
CA VAL A 98 -0.37 10.50 -7.54
C VAL A 98 0.19 9.58 -6.46
N VAL A 99 -0.37 9.66 -5.26
CA VAL A 99 -0.12 8.71 -4.16
C VAL A 99 -1.12 7.57 -4.29
N ILE A 100 -0.62 6.34 -4.19
CA ILE A 100 -1.37 5.10 -4.38
C ILE A 100 -1.20 4.26 -3.12
N ASP A 101 -2.29 4.00 -2.41
CA ASP A 101 -2.34 3.12 -1.23
C ASP A 101 -3.14 1.87 -1.59
N VAL A 102 -2.46 0.72 -1.59
CA VAL A 102 -3.02 -0.57 -1.99
C VAL A 102 -2.99 -1.50 -0.80
N ARG A 103 -4.15 -2.05 -0.45
CA ARG A 103 -4.30 -3.09 0.58
C ARG A 103 -4.91 -4.33 -0.05
N VAL A 104 -4.28 -5.48 0.19
CA VAL A 104 -4.70 -6.76 -0.37
C VAL A 104 -4.94 -7.81 0.70
N THR A 105 -5.81 -8.76 0.39
CA THR A 105 -6.14 -9.90 1.24
C THR A 105 -6.36 -11.16 0.42
N GLY A 106 -5.97 -12.32 0.96
CA GLY A 106 -6.22 -13.62 0.33
C GLY A 106 -5.37 -13.87 -0.93
N LEU A 107 -4.22 -13.21 -1.06
CA LEU A 107 -3.25 -13.46 -2.12
C LEU A 107 -2.12 -14.40 -1.62
N PRO A 108 -1.40 -15.10 -2.51
CA PRO A 108 -0.23 -15.89 -2.13
C PRO A 108 0.83 -15.04 -1.41
N ALA A 109 1.64 -15.65 -0.54
CA ALA A 109 2.71 -14.93 0.13
C ALA A 109 3.91 -14.70 -0.80
N GLY A 110 4.56 -13.54 -0.67
CA GLY A 110 5.73 -13.16 -1.48
C GLY A 110 5.61 -11.78 -2.12
N PHE A 111 6.55 -11.46 -3.01
CA PHE A 111 6.50 -10.25 -3.83
C PHE A 111 5.64 -10.48 -5.08
N HIS A 112 4.83 -9.47 -5.40
CA HIS A 112 3.95 -9.46 -6.56
C HIS A 112 4.14 -8.17 -7.36
N GLY A 113 4.33 -8.29 -8.67
CA GLY A 113 4.34 -7.15 -9.59
C GLY A 113 3.01 -6.42 -9.59
N MET A 114 3.05 -5.10 -9.66
CA MET A 114 1.88 -4.24 -9.61
C MET A 114 1.94 -3.21 -10.73
N HIS A 115 0.90 -3.18 -11.57
CA HIS A 115 0.90 -2.34 -12.77
C HIS A 115 -0.47 -1.73 -13.03
N ILE A 116 -0.49 -0.55 -13.66
CA ILE A 116 -1.69 0.01 -14.27
C ILE A 116 -1.78 -0.54 -15.70
N HIS A 117 -2.88 -1.21 -16.02
CA HIS A 117 -3.16 -1.74 -17.34
C HIS A 117 -3.99 -0.76 -18.19
N GLU A 118 -3.85 -0.91 -19.52
CA GLU A 118 -4.34 0.04 -20.52
C GLU A 118 -5.86 0.07 -20.71
N VAL A 119 -6.57 -0.99 -20.30
CA VAL A 119 -8.03 -1.09 -20.37
C VAL A 119 -8.64 -1.32 -18.99
N GLY A 120 -9.70 -0.58 -18.66
CA GLY A 120 -10.48 -0.69 -17.44
C GLY A 120 -11.42 -1.90 -17.41
N LYS A 121 -10.88 -3.12 -17.59
CA LYS A 121 -11.64 -4.38 -17.55
C LYS A 121 -10.96 -5.44 -16.69
N CYS A 122 -11.73 -6.11 -15.84
CA CYS A 122 -11.26 -7.19 -14.97
C CYS A 122 -12.08 -8.47 -15.19
N GLU A 123 -12.11 -8.97 -16.42
CA GLU A 123 -12.88 -10.16 -16.80
C GLU A 123 -12.01 -11.43 -16.64
N PRO A 124 -12.43 -12.45 -15.87
CA PRO A 124 -11.72 -13.72 -15.83
C PRO A 124 -11.81 -14.44 -17.19
N ASN A 125 -10.81 -15.26 -17.50
CA ASN A 125 -10.74 -16.04 -18.75
C ASN A 125 -11.08 -15.24 -20.02
N SER A 126 -10.45 -14.07 -20.16
CA SER A 126 -10.69 -13.12 -21.24
C SER A 126 -9.46 -12.98 -22.15
N VAL A 127 -9.70 -12.49 -23.37
CA VAL A 127 -8.66 -12.31 -24.40
C VAL A 127 -8.37 -10.81 -24.55
N ALA A 128 -7.09 -10.46 -24.70
CA ALA A 128 -6.70 -9.09 -25.04
C ALA A 128 -7.27 -8.67 -26.40
N LYS A 129 -7.44 -7.36 -26.64
CA LYS A 129 -8.04 -6.83 -27.88
C LYS A 129 -7.39 -7.38 -29.17
N ASN A 130 -6.08 -7.56 -29.14
CA ASN A 130 -5.29 -8.09 -30.26
C ASN A 130 -4.73 -9.51 -29.98
N GLY A 131 -5.33 -10.23 -29.01
CA GLY A 131 -4.91 -11.57 -28.62
C GLY A 131 -5.33 -12.63 -29.64
N ALA A 132 -4.52 -13.67 -29.77
CA ALA A 132 -4.83 -14.81 -30.64
C ALA A 132 -6.01 -15.64 -30.09
N PRO A 133 -6.79 -16.33 -30.94
CA PRO A 133 -7.77 -17.30 -30.48
C PRO A 133 -7.13 -18.33 -29.52
N GLY A 134 -7.80 -18.60 -28.40
CA GLY A 134 -7.29 -19.54 -27.39
C GLY A 134 -6.26 -18.96 -26.40
N SER A 135 -5.89 -17.68 -26.50
CA SER A 135 -4.96 -17.01 -25.57
C SER A 135 -5.64 -16.41 -24.32
N ALA A 136 -6.79 -16.96 -23.93
CA ALA A 136 -7.55 -16.46 -22.80
C ALA A 136 -6.75 -16.62 -21.49
N THR A 137 -6.72 -15.55 -20.69
CA THR A 137 -6.07 -15.53 -19.38
C THR A 137 -6.97 -14.82 -18.38
N ASN A 138 -6.68 -14.97 -17.09
CA ASN A 138 -7.35 -14.15 -16.09
C ASN A 138 -7.05 -12.67 -16.38
N PHE A 139 -8.09 -11.87 -16.54
CA PHE A 139 -8.00 -10.43 -16.79
C PHE A 139 -7.25 -10.06 -18.09
N GLY A 140 -7.23 -10.94 -19.09
CA GLY A 140 -6.59 -10.68 -20.39
C GLY A 140 -7.17 -9.47 -21.13
N SER A 141 -8.47 -9.20 -20.96
CA SER A 141 -9.17 -8.03 -21.51
C SER A 141 -8.59 -6.67 -21.08
N ALA A 142 -7.82 -6.64 -19.99
CA ALA A 142 -7.17 -5.42 -19.49
C ALA A 142 -6.01 -4.93 -20.39
N GLY A 143 -5.55 -5.77 -21.33
CA GLY A 143 -4.41 -5.44 -22.20
C GLY A 143 -3.06 -5.53 -21.50
N GLY A 144 -2.04 -4.83 -22.01
CA GLY A 144 -0.70 -4.72 -21.43
C GLY A 144 -0.60 -3.64 -20.34
N HIS A 145 0.62 -3.31 -19.88
CA HIS A 145 0.78 -2.14 -19.02
C HIS A 145 0.48 -0.87 -19.81
N TRP A 146 0.02 0.14 -19.12
CA TRP A 146 -0.41 1.37 -19.71
C TRP A 146 0.77 2.28 -20.06
N GLN A 147 0.77 2.80 -21.29
CA GLN A 147 1.53 3.97 -21.68
C GLN A 147 0.56 5.10 -22.01
N LYS A 148 0.72 6.27 -21.38
CA LYS A 148 -0.10 7.43 -21.74
C LYS A 148 0.28 7.92 -23.14
N ALA A 149 -0.65 8.60 -23.80
CA ALA A 149 -0.41 9.13 -25.14
C ALA A 149 0.87 9.98 -25.18
N GLY A 150 1.75 9.69 -26.14
CA GLY A 150 3.04 10.36 -26.31
C GLY A 150 4.17 9.85 -25.43
N ALA A 151 3.92 8.93 -24.49
CA ALA A 151 4.95 8.23 -23.74
C ALA A 151 5.33 6.90 -24.44
N SER A 152 6.60 6.54 -24.35
CA SER A 152 7.13 5.29 -24.89
C SER A 152 8.38 4.85 -24.11
N GLY A 153 8.77 3.59 -24.29
CA GLY A 153 9.94 3.02 -23.62
C GLY A 153 9.64 2.43 -22.24
N HIS A 154 10.72 2.12 -21.53
CA HIS A 154 10.74 1.50 -20.20
C HIS A 154 11.40 2.47 -19.19
N PRO A 155 10.87 2.62 -17.95
CA PRO A 155 9.64 2.01 -17.45
C PRO A 155 8.39 2.55 -18.14
N MET A 156 7.33 1.75 -18.20
CA MET A 156 6.04 2.19 -18.72
C MET A 156 5.34 3.14 -17.75
N THR A 157 4.43 3.98 -18.26
CA THR A 157 3.64 4.90 -17.44
C THR A 157 2.94 4.19 -16.27
N GLY A 158 2.45 2.96 -16.52
CA GLY A 158 1.75 2.14 -15.55
C GLY A 158 2.63 1.26 -14.65
N ASP A 159 3.95 1.26 -14.80
CA ASP A 159 4.82 0.44 -13.95
C ASP A 159 4.88 1.02 -12.53
N LEU A 160 4.68 0.18 -11.51
CA LEU A 160 4.71 0.57 -10.10
C LEU A 160 5.68 -0.34 -9.33
N VAL A 161 5.96 0.04 -8.08
CA VAL A 161 6.70 -0.84 -7.15
C VAL A 161 5.93 -2.14 -6.89
N SER A 162 6.63 -3.23 -6.58
CA SER A 162 6.00 -4.48 -6.16
C SER A 162 5.31 -4.33 -4.79
N ILE A 163 4.29 -5.16 -4.55
CA ILE A 163 3.66 -5.34 -3.23
C ILE A 163 4.16 -6.63 -2.59
N TYR A 164 4.46 -6.58 -1.28
CA TYR A 164 4.78 -7.77 -0.49
C TYR A 164 3.54 -8.26 0.27
N VAL A 165 3.21 -9.54 0.09
CA VAL A 165 2.11 -10.21 0.77
C VAL A 165 2.67 -11.14 1.84
N ASN A 166 2.18 -10.99 3.07
CA ASN A 166 2.58 -11.77 4.23
C ASN A 166 2.05 -13.22 4.13
N ALA A 167 2.60 -14.10 4.97
CA ALA A 167 2.17 -15.50 5.08
C ALA A 167 0.67 -15.69 5.40
N ASN A 168 0.02 -14.70 6.04
CA ASN A 168 -1.42 -14.72 6.31
C ASN A 168 -2.28 -14.23 5.13
N GLY A 169 -1.66 -13.96 3.96
CA GLY A 169 -2.31 -13.50 2.75
C GLY A 169 -2.68 -12.00 2.73
N THR A 170 -2.22 -11.21 3.71
CA THR A 170 -2.43 -9.74 3.74
C THR A 170 -1.20 -8.99 3.25
N GLY A 171 -1.40 -7.88 2.55
CA GLY A 171 -0.31 -7.02 2.09
C GLY A 171 -0.75 -5.56 2.02
N GLN A 172 0.20 -4.65 2.20
CA GLN A 172 -0.03 -3.22 1.98
C GLN A 172 1.21 -2.58 1.38
N THR A 173 1.00 -1.72 0.40
CA THR A 173 2.03 -0.81 -0.13
C THR A 173 1.43 0.58 -0.30
N VAL A 174 2.18 1.60 0.10
CA VAL A 174 1.92 2.99 -0.28
C VAL A 174 3.08 3.44 -1.16
N THR A 175 2.77 3.95 -2.35
CA THR A 175 3.74 4.46 -3.31
C THR A 175 3.27 5.78 -3.92
N SER A 176 4.14 6.44 -4.66
CA SER A 176 3.82 7.67 -5.38
C SER A 176 4.48 7.68 -6.75
N THR A 177 3.82 8.26 -7.75
CA THR A 177 4.36 8.40 -9.10
C THR A 177 4.00 9.76 -9.70
N GLY A 178 4.93 10.32 -10.47
CA GLY A 178 4.71 11.47 -11.36
C GLY A 178 4.58 11.07 -12.84
N ALA A 179 4.53 9.76 -13.14
CA ALA A 179 4.45 9.28 -14.52
C ALA A 179 3.10 9.62 -15.17
N PHE A 180 2.03 9.73 -14.38
CA PHE A 180 0.68 10.10 -14.81
C PHE A 180 -0.06 10.93 -13.76
N THR A 181 -1.12 11.58 -14.20
CA THR A 181 -2.13 12.26 -13.36
C THR A 181 -3.46 11.49 -13.40
N LEU A 182 -4.37 11.75 -12.48
CA LEU A 182 -5.76 11.26 -12.54
C LEU A 182 -6.52 11.86 -13.73
N ALA A 183 -6.12 13.04 -14.21
CA ALA A 183 -6.62 13.58 -15.47
C ALA A 183 -6.21 12.71 -16.67
N ASP A 184 -5.00 12.13 -16.67
CA ASP A 184 -4.57 11.20 -17.72
C ASP A 184 -5.40 9.90 -17.68
N ILE A 185 -5.66 9.35 -16.49
CA ILE A 185 -6.59 8.20 -16.31
C ILE A 185 -7.98 8.55 -16.86
N LYS A 186 -8.51 9.72 -16.52
CA LYS A 186 -9.84 10.18 -16.95
C LYS A 186 -9.94 10.40 -18.47
N LYS A 187 -8.83 10.79 -19.12
CA LYS A 187 -8.77 10.96 -20.57
C LYS A 187 -8.70 9.64 -21.33
N ASN A 188 -8.28 8.55 -20.69
CA ASN A 188 -8.25 7.23 -21.32
C ASN A 188 -9.68 6.69 -21.48
N ALA A 189 -10.19 6.71 -22.71
CA ALA A 189 -11.56 6.30 -23.01
C ALA A 189 -11.82 4.81 -22.74
N ASP A 190 -10.79 3.96 -22.83
CA ASP A 190 -10.88 2.53 -22.50
C ASP A 190 -10.81 2.28 -20.98
N GLY A 191 -10.55 3.33 -20.19
CA GLY A 191 -10.31 3.27 -18.74
C GLY A 191 -8.99 2.59 -18.39
N ASN A 192 -8.69 2.49 -17.10
CA ASN A 192 -7.49 1.80 -16.61
C ASN A 192 -7.84 0.83 -15.49
N ALA A 193 -7.00 -0.18 -15.29
CA ALA A 193 -7.16 -1.15 -14.21
C ALA A 193 -5.84 -1.30 -13.43
N LEU A 194 -5.91 -1.35 -12.11
CA LEU A 194 -4.79 -1.80 -11.29
C LEU A 194 -4.73 -3.32 -11.33
N MET A 195 -3.56 -3.87 -11.63
CA MET A 195 -3.30 -5.29 -11.76
C MET A 195 -2.23 -5.74 -10.76
N ILE A 196 -2.42 -6.92 -10.18
CA ILE A 196 -1.42 -7.60 -9.35
C ILE A 196 -1.12 -8.96 -9.99
N HIS A 197 0.16 -9.23 -10.16
CA HIS A 197 0.66 -10.44 -10.82
C HIS A 197 1.03 -11.55 -9.84
N ALA A 198 1.21 -12.77 -10.34
CA ALA A 198 1.45 -13.97 -9.55
C ALA A 198 2.85 -14.02 -8.94
N GLY A 199 3.84 -13.45 -9.64
CA GLY A 199 5.23 -13.40 -9.23
C GLY A 199 5.75 -11.97 -9.08
N PRO A 200 7.02 -11.82 -8.66
CA PRO A 200 7.67 -10.52 -8.54
C PRO A 200 7.92 -9.90 -9.92
N ASP A 201 7.93 -8.57 -9.96
CA ASP A 201 8.38 -7.81 -11.13
C ASP A 201 9.92 -7.74 -11.13
N ASN A 202 10.54 -8.03 -12.27
CA ASN A 202 11.97 -7.89 -12.48
C ASN A 202 12.41 -6.52 -13.01
N PHE A 203 11.47 -5.63 -13.33
CA PHE A 203 11.67 -4.26 -13.81
C PHE A 203 12.55 -4.17 -15.07
N GLY A 204 12.50 -5.17 -15.95
CA GLY A 204 13.39 -5.23 -17.12
C GLY A 204 14.87 -5.40 -16.76
N ASN A 205 15.20 -5.74 -15.51
CA ASN A 205 16.58 -5.72 -15.02
C ASN A 205 17.30 -7.04 -15.32
N ILE A 206 17.88 -7.15 -16.50
CA ILE A 206 18.76 -8.26 -16.88
C ILE A 206 20.15 -7.73 -17.29
N PRO A 207 21.20 -7.92 -16.46
CA PRO A 207 22.55 -7.44 -16.79
C PRO A 207 23.15 -8.11 -18.04
N SER A 208 23.09 -7.42 -19.18
CA SER A 208 23.55 -7.93 -20.48
C SER A 208 25.04 -8.32 -20.55
N ALA A 209 25.86 -7.83 -19.63
CA ALA A 209 27.27 -8.22 -19.52
C ALA A 209 27.49 -9.65 -18.99
N ARG A 210 26.49 -10.25 -18.33
CA ARG A 210 26.59 -11.59 -17.70
C ARG A 210 25.51 -12.57 -18.15
N TYR A 211 24.41 -12.07 -18.69
CA TYR A 211 23.29 -12.89 -19.15
C TYR A 211 23.10 -12.71 -20.65
N THR A 212 22.73 -13.80 -21.33
CA THR A 212 22.50 -13.83 -22.77
C THR A 212 21.08 -14.32 -23.06
N ASN A 213 20.48 -13.81 -24.13
CA ASN A 213 19.23 -14.34 -24.63
C ASN A 213 19.45 -15.77 -25.16
N VAL A 214 18.51 -16.68 -24.90
CA VAL A 214 18.55 -18.06 -25.41
C VAL A 214 18.44 -18.11 -26.94
N VAL A 215 17.83 -17.09 -27.54
CA VAL A 215 17.79 -16.88 -28.99
C VAL A 215 19.02 -16.05 -29.40
N PRO A 216 19.94 -16.61 -30.21
CA PRO A 216 21.15 -15.89 -30.62
C PRO A 216 20.84 -14.55 -31.30
N GLY A 217 21.55 -13.50 -30.88
CA GLY A 217 21.44 -12.16 -31.45
C GLY A 217 20.24 -11.34 -30.97
N GLN A 218 19.39 -11.87 -30.09
CA GLN A 218 18.30 -11.10 -29.48
C GLN A 218 18.79 -10.23 -28.31
N PRO A 219 18.13 -9.09 -28.05
CA PRO A 219 18.50 -8.18 -26.98
C PRO A 219 18.33 -8.82 -25.59
N VAL A 220 19.04 -8.24 -24.62
CA VAL A 220 18.97 -8.56 -23.20
C VAL A 220 18.85 -7.24 -22.43
N PRO A 221 17.76 -7.00 -21.70
CA PRO A 221 16.49 -7.77 -21.69
C PRO A 221 15.81 -7.79 -23.07
N ASP A 222 14.91 -8.76 -23.29
CA ASP A 222 14.06 -8.77 -24.47
C ASP A 222 12.82 -7.87 -24.31
N GLU A 223 12.08 -7.68 -25.40
CA GLU A 223 10.91 -6.81 -25.42
C GLU A 223 9.80 -7.29 -24.46
N THR A 224 9.65 -8.60 -24.28
CA THR A 224 8.67 -9.16 -23.35
C THR A 224 9.04 -8.83 -21.90
N THR A 225 10.31 -8.97 -21.55
CA THR A 225 10.82 -8.57 -20.24
C THR A 225 10.59 -7.07 -20.01
N LEU A 226 10.94 -6.22 -20.99
CA LEU A 226 10.79 -4.76 -20.89
C LEU A 226 9.33 -4.30 -20.75
N SER A 227 8.40 -5.04 -21.35
CA SER A 227 6.97 -4.67 -21.38
C SER A 227 6.11 -5.35 -20.30
N THR A 228 6.65 -6.33 -19.56
CA THR A 228 5.85 -7.10 -18.60
C THR A 228 6.53 -7.34 -17.25
N GLY A 229 7.85 -7.13 -17.15
CA GLY A 229 8.58 -7.43 -15.93
C GLY A 229 8.63 -8.91 -15.56
N ASP A 230 8.21 -9.80 -16.46
CA ASP A 230 8.08 -11.26 -16.29
C ASP A 230 7.34 -11.69 -15.00
N ALA A 231 6.40 -10.87 -14.52
CA ALA A 231 5.70 -11.11 -13.27
C ALA A 231 4.66 -12.26 -13.34
N GLY A 232 4.47 -12.87 -14.51
CA GLY A 232 3.61 -14.04 -14.71
C GLY A 232 2.12 -13.71 -14.74
N GLY A 233 1.29 -14.70 -14.34
CA GLY A 233 -0.18 -14.61 -14.42
C GLY A 233 -0.78 -13.48 -13.58
N ARG A 234 -2.03 -13.11 -13.88
CA ARG A 234 -2.71 -11.99 -13.19
C ARG A 234 -3.64 -12.54 -12.10
N ILE A 235 -3.43 -12.12 -10.85
CA ILE A 235 -4.09 -12.72 -9.67
C ILE A 235 -5.07 -11.78 -8.97
N ALA A 236 -4.97 -10.48 -9.19
CA ALA A 236 -5.99 -9.52 -8.79
C ALA A 236 -6.08 -8.37 -9.78
N CYS A 237 -7.29 -7.85 -9.98
CA CYS A 237 -7.56 -6.73 -10.87
C CYS A 237 -8.63 -5.82 -10.26
N GLY A 238 -8.50 -4.50 -10.43
CA GLY A 238 -9.56 -3.55 -10.11
C GLY A 238 -9.59 -2.38 -11.08
N VAL A 239 -10.77 -2.12 -11.66
CA VAL A 239 -11.00 -0.97 -12.53
C VAL A 239 -10.89 0.32 -11.71
N ILE A 240 -10.07 1.26 -12.20
CA ILE A 240 -9.82 2.54 -11.54
C ILE A 240 -10.95 3.51 -11.88
N LYS A 241 -11.61 4.04 -10.86
CA LYS A 241 -12.71 5.00 -10.99
C LYS A 241 -12.26 6.34 -10.41
N VAL A 242 -12.11 7.34 -11.27
CA VAL A 242 -11.80 8.72 -10.87
C VAL A 242 -13.08 9.43 -10.43
N GLY A 243 -12.99 10.18 -9.33
CA GLY A 243 -14.09 10.98 -8.77
C GLY A 243 -14.46 12.21 -9.60
#